data_AF-A0A853FYG6-F1
#
_entry.id   AF-A0A853FYG6-F1
#
_cell.length_a   1.000
_cell.length_b   1.000
_cell.length_c   1.000
_cell.angle_alpha   90.00
_cell.angle_beta   90.00
_cell.angle_gamma   90.00
#
_symmetry.space_group_name_H-M   'P 1'
#
loop_
_entity.id
_entity.type
_entity.pdbx_description
1 polymer ?
#
loop_
_entity_poly.entity_id
_entity_poly.type
_entity_poly.pdbx_seq_one_letter_code
_entity_poly.pdbx_strand_id
1 'polypeptide(L)'
;MIESLPRRERDVFEALCSLGEGTAAAVRGALADPPSDSAVRTLLGRLKAKGLIDHRTLNQAYVYVPVPQADAVAETALQRLVQTFFQGSAARAATALLGMEKGLDPQEIEALQQAIDKARGEAK
;
A
#
# COMPACT_ATOMS: atom_id res chain seq x y z
N MET A 1 9.96 -7.29 1.95
CA MET A 1 9.20 -8.34 1.20
C MET A 1 8.61 -7.79 -0.09
N ILE A 2 8.09 -6.56 -0.10
CA ILE A 2 7.72 -5.81 -1.32
C ILE A 2 8.96 -5.24 -2.06
N GLU A 3 9.96 -4.75 -1.31
CA GLU A 3 11.23 -4.23 -1.88
C GLU A 3 12.07 -5.30 -2.59
N SER A 4 11.86 -6.58 -2.27
CA SER A 4 12.47 -7.72 -2.96
C SER A 4 11.70 -8.17 -4.21
N LEU A 5 10.51 -7.59 -4.48
CA LEU A 5 9.79 -7.88 -5.70
C LEU A 5 10.53 -7.29 -6.91
N PRO A 6 10.59 -8.02 -8.04
CA PRO A 6 10.96 -7.45 -9.32
C PRO A 6 10.11 -6.20 -9.60
N ARG A 7 10.73 -5.17 -10.21
CA ARG A 7 10.10 -3.86 -10.45
C ARG A 7 8.66 -3.96 -10.98
N ARG A 8 8.44 -4.75 -12.04
CA ARG A 8 7.09 -4.90 -12.63
C ARG A 8 6.07 -5.60 -11.74
N GLU A 9 6.51 -6.53 -10.88
CA GLU A 9 5.61 -7.15 -9.90
C GLU A 9 5.24 -6.17 -8.80
N ARG A 10 6.20 -5.32 -8.40
CA ARG A 10 5.95 -4.25 -7.45
C ARG A 10 4.96 -3.22 -8.00
N ASP A 11 5.17 -2.73 -9.22
CA ASP A 11 4.27 -1.75 -9.84
C ASP A 11 2.82 -2.27 -9.90
N VAL A 12 2.63 -3.54 -10.28
CA VAL A 12 1.30 -4.20 -10.32
C VAL A 12 0.71 -4.36 -8.92
N PHE A 13 1.53 -4.71 -7.94
CA PHE A 13 1.10 -4.89 -6.56
C PHE A 13 0.68 -3.56 -5.92
N GLU A 14 1.49 -2.51 -6.07
CA GLU A 14 1.20 -1.17 -5.56
C GLU A 14 -0.08 -0.61 -6.20
N ALA A 15 -0.25 -0.78 -7.52
CA ALA A 15 -1.48 -0.40 -8.20
C ALA A 15 -2.72 -1.11 -7.64
N LEU A 16 -2.61 -2.41 -7.34
CA LEU A 16 -3.71 -3.16 -6.72
C LEU A 16 -3.99 -2.69 -5.28
N CYS A 17 -2.94 -2.41 -4.48
CA CYS A 17 -3.10 -1.88 -3.13
C CYS A 17 -3.80 -0.51 -3.15
N SER A 18 -3.43 0.40 -4.07
CA SER A 18 -4.10 1.69 -4.22
C SER A 18 -5.58 1.56 -4.61
N LEU A 19 -5.94 0.54 -5.38
CA LEU A 19 -7.33 0.25 -5.75
C LEU A 19 -8.12 -0.43 -4.63
N GLY A 20 -7.45 -1.08 -3.67
CA GLY A 20 -8.05 -1.96 -2.66
C GLY A 20 -8.52 -3.30 -3.23
N GLU A 21 -9.18 -3.31 -4.39
CA GLU A 21 -9.53 -4.50 -5.15
C GLU A 21 -9.75 -4.18 -6.63
N GLY A 22 -9.58 -5.16 -7.53
CA GLY A 22 -9.82 -4.90 -8.95
C GLY A 22 -9.62 -6.07 -9.90
N THR A 23 -10.19 -5.95 -11.10
CA THR A 23 -9.91 -6.89 -12.19
C THR A 23 -8.53 -6.63 -12.79
N ALA A 24 -7.98 -7.58 -13.55
CA ALA A 24 -6.72 -7.37 -14.26
C ALA A 24 -6.76 -6.14 -15.18
N ALA A 25 -7.92 -5.83 -15.79
CA ALA A 25 -8.10 -4.64 -16.61
C ALA A 25 -8.06 -3.34 -15.77
N ALA A 26 -8.66 -3.34 -14.59
CA ALA A 26 -8.61 -2.19 -13.67
C ALA A 26 -7.19 -1.93 -13.17
N VAL A 27 -6.48 -2.98 -12.73
CA VAL A 27 -5.08 -2.87 -12.31
C VAL A 27 -4.21 -2.36 -13.46
N ARG A 28 -4.42 -2.88 -14.69
CA ARG A 28 -3.73 -2.41 -15.89
C ARG A 28 -3.99 -0.92 -16.14
N GLY A 29 -5.23 -0.46 -15.99
CA GLY A 29 -5.61 0.94 -16.20
C GLY A 29 -4.98 1.91 -15.20
N ALA A 30 -4.60 1.44 -14.01
CA ALA A 30 -3.93 2.24 -12.99
C ALA A 30 -2.41 2.37 -13.19
N LEU A 31 -1.81 1.62 -14.12
CA LEU A 31 -0.38 1.67 -14.40
C LEU A 31 -0.05 2.79 -15.39
N ALA A 32 0.98 3.59 -15.09
CA ALA A 32 1.45 4.67 -15.98
C ALA A 32 2.02 4.16 -17.32
N ASP A 33 2.73 3.03 -17.30
CA ASP A 33 3.26 2.34 -18.48
C ASP A 33 2.80 0.87 -18.47
N PRO A 34 1.55 0.60 -18.91
CA PRO A 34 0.92 -0.70 -18.73
C PRO A 34 1.45 -1.73 -19.73
N PRO A 35 1.87 -2.93 -19.28
CA PRO A 35 2.23 -4.01 -20.18
C PRO A 35 0.97 -4.60 -20.85
N SER A 36 1.13 -5.67 -21.62
CA SER A 36 -0.01 -6.37 -22.21
C SER A 36 -0.95 -6.95 -21.14
N ASP A 37 -2.22 -7.13 -21.50
CA ASP A 37 -3.24 -7.70 -20.60
C ASP A 37 -2.85 -9.11 -20.10
N SER A 38 -2.26 -9.94 -20.97
CA SER A 38 -1.71 -11.25 -20.59
C SER A 38 -0.53 -11.16 -19.63
N ALA A 39 0.32 -10.14 -19.77
CA ALA A 39 1.44 -9.90 -18.86
C ALA A 39 0.95 -9.47 -17.47
N VAL A 40 -0.05 -8.59 -17.38
CA VAL A 40 -0.67 -8.20 -16.10
C VAL A 40 -1.25 -9.42 -15.39
N ARG A 41 -2.01 -10.26 -16.09
CA ARG A 41 -2.54 -11.51 -15.50
C ARG A 41 -1.43 -12.45 -15.02
N THR A 42 -0.33 -12.55 -15.77
CA THR A 42 0.83 -13.35 -15.38
C THR A 42 1.46 -12.81 -14.09
N LEU A 43 1.64 -11.49 -13.99
CA LEU A 43 2.21 -10.83 -12.81
C LEU A 43 1.30 -11.01 -11.59
N LEU A 44 -0.01 -10.83 -11.75
CA LEU A 44 -1.00 -11.10 -10.70
C LEU A 44 -0.95 -12.58 -10.25
N GLY A 45 -0.82 -13.52 -11.19
CA GLY A 45 -0.64 -14.94 -10.86
C GLY A 45 0.62 -15.20 -10.03
N ARG A 46 1.75 -14.54 -10.33
CA ARG A 46 2.98 -14.64 -9.54
C ARG A 46 2.83 -14.04 -8.14
N LEU A 47 2.19 -12.88 -8.04
CA LEU A 47 1.90 -12.24 -6.75
C LEU A 47 1.00 -13.14 -5.89
N LYS A 48 0.02 -13.81 -6.50
CA LYS A 48 -0.83 -14.80 -5.82
C LYS A 48 -0.03 -16.01 -5.36
N ALA A 49 0.84 -16.55 -6.20
CA ALA A 49 1.73 -17.65 -5.83
C ALA A 49 2.69 -17.31 -4.67
N LYS A 50 3.02 -16.02 -4.50
CA LYS A 50 3.80 -15.48 -3.38
C LYS A 50 2.96 -15.20 -2.12
N GLY A 51 1.64 -15.40 -2.17
CA GLY A 51 0.72 -15.13 -1.06
C GLY A 51 0.46 -13.65 -0.78
N LEU A 52 0.82 -12.75 -1.71
CA LEU A 52 0.67 -11.30 -1.50
C LEU A 52 -0.73 -10.81 -1.89
N ILE A 53 -1.39 -11.51 -2.80
CA ILE A 53 -2.74 -11.20 -3.26
C ILE A 53 -3.56 -12.49 -3.31
N ASP A 54 -4.87 -12.35 -3.30
CA ASP A 54 -5.80 -13.41 -3.65
C ASP A 54 -6.76 -12.94 -4.76
N HIS A 55 -7.66 -13.81 -5.20
CA HIS A 55 -8.78 -13.43 -6.04
C HIS A 55 -10.07 -14.08 -5.59
N ARG A 56 -11.19 -13.45 -5.96
CA ARG A 56 -12.52 -14.05 -5.96
C ARG A 56 -13.11 -13.99 -7.37
N THR A 57 -14.02 -14.90 -7.66
CA THR A 57 -14.78 -14.87 -8.92
C THR A 57 -16.08 -14.10 -8.70
N LEU A 58 -16.29 -13.04 -9.46
CA LEU A 58 -17.52 -12.26 -9.47
C LEU A 58 -17.99 -12.14 -10.92
N ASN A 59 -19.20 -12.61 -11.22
CA ASN A 59 -19.80 -12.55 -12.56
C ASN A 59 -18.85 -13.06 -13.67
N GLN A 60 -18.23 -14.22 -13.46
CA GLN A 60 -17.26 -14.85 -14.38
C GLN A 60 -15.93 -14.09 -14.56
N ALA A 61 -15.70 -13.01 -13.80
CA ALA A 61 -14.45 -12.27 -13.79
C ALA A 61 -13.67 -12.52 -12.49
N TYR A 62 -12.34 -12.59 -12.59
CA TYR A 62 -11.47 -12.56 -11.42
C TYR A 62 -11.30 -11.13 -10.91
N VAL A 63 -11.67 -10.92 -9.65
CA VAL A 63 -11.41 -9.72 -8.87
C VAL A 63 -10.29 -10.04 -7.88
N TYR A 64 -9.16 -9.38 -8.04
CA TYR A 64 -7.98 -9.56 -7.20
C TYR A 64 -8.07 -8.63 -5.98
N VAL A 65 -7.53 -9.07 -4.86
CA VAL A 65 -7.48 -8.34 -3.59
C VAL A 65 -6.09 -8.49 -2.97
N PRO A 66 -5.47 -7.46 -2.40
CA PRO A 66 -4.32 -7.63 -1.53
C PRO A 66 -4.70 -8.50 -0.33
N VAL A 67 -3.82 -9.42 0.07
CA VAL A 67 -4.03 -10.16 1.32
C VAL A 67 -3.77 -9.20 2.49
N PRO A 68 -4.50 -9.25 3.62
CA PRO A 68 -4.30 -8.38 4.78
C PRO A 68 -2.88 -8.39 5.35
N GLN A 69 -2.10 -9.44 5.08
CA GLN A 69 -0.66 -9.45 5.38
C GLN A 69 0.10 -8.34 4.65
N ALA A 70 -0.40 -7.78 3.56
CA ALA A 70 0.17 -6.63 2.86
C ALA A 70 0.20 -5.39 3.74
N ASP A 71 -0.87 -5.11 4.49
CA ASP A 71 -0.92 -3.97 5.42
C ASP A 71 0.04 -4.20 6.58
N ALA A 72 0.07 -5.42 7.13
CA ALA A 72 1.07 -5.80 8.14
C ALA A 72 2.50 -5.73 7.61
N VAL A 73 2.72 -6.01 6.31
CA VAL A 73 4.02 -5.89 5.65
C VAL A 73 4.38 -4.42 5.39
N ALA A 74 3.42 -3.58 5.03
CA ALA A 74 3.60 -2.14 4.88
C ALA A 74 3.92 -1.50 6.23
N GLU A 75 3.19 -1.86 7.27
CA GLU A 75 3.45 -1.45 8.65
C GLU A 75 4.84 -1.90 9.10
N THR A 76 5.21 -3.17 8.86
CA THR A 76 6.55 -3.70 9.19
C THR A 76 7.65 -2.97 8.40
N ALA A 77 7.41 -2.64 7.13
CA ALA A 77 8.36 -1.89 6.31
C ALA A 77 8.51 -0.46 6.83
N LEU A 78 7.41 0.20 7.16
CA LEU A 78 7.40 1.53 7.76
C LEU A 78 8.12 1.54 9.11
N GLN A 79 7.85 0.57 9.98
CA GLN A 79 8.54 0.40 11.26
C GLN A 79 10.06 0.28 11.07
N ARG A 80 10.52 -0.50 10.09
CA ARG A 80 11.96 -0.61 9.78
C ARG A 80 12.54 0.71 9.27
N LEU A 81 11.81 1.43 8.43
CA LEU A 81 12.23 2.74 7.92
C LEU A 81 12.36 3.74 9.07
N VAL A 82 11.34 3.83 9.93
CA VAL A 82 11.34 4.66 11.15
C VAL A 82 12.50 4.26 12.07
N GLN A 83 12.74 2.97 12.27
CA GLN A 83 13.85 2.50 13.09
C GLN A 83 15.21 2.92 12.51
N THR A 84 15.39 2.79 11.19
CA THR A 84 16.67 2.99 10.52
C THR A 84 17.02 4.47 10.35
N PHE A 85 16.08 5.28 9.89
CA PHE A 85 16.33 6.68 9.53
C PHE A 85 15.89 7.69 10.59
N PHE A 86 14.96 7.30 11.46
CA PHE A 86 14.39 8.18 12.48
C PHE A 86 14.65 7.68 13.90
N GLN A 87 15.58 6.73 14.07
CA GLN A 87 16.01 6.18 15.36
C GLN A 87 14.84 5.63 16.19
N GLY A 88 13.82 5.09 15.52
CA GLY A 88 12.61 4.55 16.16
C GLY A 88 11.63 5.62 16.64
N SER A 89 11.90 6.91 16.39
CA SER A 89 11.01 7.99 16.81
C SER A 89 9.90 8.24 15.79
N ALA A 90 8.70 7.70 16.07
CA ALA A 90 7.51 7.96 15.27
C ALA A 90 7.19 9.47 15.17
N ALA A 91 7.39 10.22 16.25
CA ALA A 91 7.21 11.67 16.26
C ALA A 91 8.14 12.38 15.26
N ARG A 92 9.43 12.02 15.22
CA ARG A 92 10.38 12.61 14.24
C ARG A 92 10.02 12.26 12.81
N ALA A 93 9.61 11.01 12.56
CA ALA A 93 9.16 10.58 11.24
C ALA A 93 7.92 11.37 10.78
N ALA A 94 6.93 11.55 11.66
CA ALA A 94 5.74 12.33 11.38
C ALA A 94 6.06 13.81 11.09
N THR A 95 6.92 14.44 11.91
CA THR A 95 7.34 15.84 11.66
C THR A 95 8.11 16.00 10.35
N ALA A 96 8.96 15.03 9.99
CA ALA A 96 9.68 15.05 8.72
C ALA A 96 8.72 14.95 7.54
N LEU A 97 7.71 14.06 7.61
CA LEU A 97 6.68 13.92 6.59
C LEU A 97 5.90 15.23 6.40
N LEU A 98 5.47 15.86 7.50
CA LEU A 98 4.80 17.16 7.49
C LEU A 98 5.66 18.28 6.87
N GLY A 99 6.98 18.21 7.01
CA GLY A 99 7.91 19.17 6.42
C GLY A 99 8.19 18.95 4.92
N MET A 100 7.83 17.78 4.37
CA MET A 100 7.98 17.46 2.95
C MET A 100 6.79 17.94 2.12
N GLU A 101 5.59 17.97 2.73
CA GLU A 101 4.38 18.47 2.09
C GLU A 101 4.40 20.00 1.95
N LYS A 102 3.94 20.52 0.81
CA LYS A 102 3.86 21.98 0.57
C LYS A 102 2.72 22.66 1.36
N GLY A 103 1.89 21.86 2.00
CA GLY A 103 0.74 22.26 2.80
C GLY A 103 -0.26 21.13 2.83
N LEU A 104 -0.80 20.83 4.01
CA LEU A 104 -1.92 19.90 4.17
C LEU A 104 -3.22 20.67 3.97
N ASP A 105 -4.21 20.00 3.40
CA ASP A 105 -5.55 20.57 3.38
C ASP A 105 -6.20 20.53 4.79
N PRO A 106 -7.26 21.33 5.04
CA PRO A 106 -7.91 21.36 6.34
C PRO A 106 -8.47 20.01 6.82
N GLN A 107 -8.89 19.13 5.90
CA GLN A 107 -9.42 17.80 6.24
C GLN A 107 -8.30 16.86 6.69
N GLU A 108 -7.15 16.90 6.01
CA GLU A 108 -5.96 16.12 6.39
C GLU A 108 -5.43 16.55 7.77
N ILE A 109 -5.44 17.86 8.06
CA ILE A 109 -5.07 18.39 9.38
C ILE A 109 -6.01 17.86 10.47
N GLU A 110 -7.33 17.90 10.22
CA GLU A 110 -8.33 17.43 11.18
C GLU A 110 -8.20 15.91 11.44
N ALA A 111 -7.98 15.12 10.39
CA ALA A 111 -7.76 13.68 10.51
C ALA A 111 -6.51 13.35 11.36
N LEU A 112 -5.42 14.09 11.17
CA LEU A 112 -4.20 13.94 11.97
C LEU A 112 -4.41 14.32 13.44
N GLN A 113 -5.15 15.40 13.71
CA GLN A 113 -5.49 15.81 15.07
C GLN A 113 -6.31 14.74 15.79
N GLN A 114 -7.34 14.20 15.13
CA GLN A 114 -8.16 13.12 15.67
C GLN A 114 -7.33 11.87 16.00
N ALA A 115 -6.38 11.50 15.13
CA ALA A 115 -5.49 10.37 15.38
C ALA A 115 -4.59 10.60 16.62
N ILE A 116 -4.06 11.82 16.80
CA ILE A 116 -3.25 12.18 17.97
C ILE A 116 -4.08 12.14 19.25
N ASP A 117 -5.30 12.68 19.23
CA ASP A 117 -6.18 12.70 20.40
C ASP A 117 -6.67 11.29 20.78
N LYS A 118 -6.92 10.43 19.79
CA LYS A 118 -7.20 9.01 20.03
C LYS A 118 -6.02 8.32 20.73
N ALA A 119 -4.79 8.53 20.27
CA ALA A 119 -3.59 7.97 20.89
C ALA A 119 -3.38 8.48 22.34
N ARG A 120 -3.78 9.72 22.64
CA ARG A 120 -3.80 10.25 24.02
C ARG A 120 -4.84 9.54 24.90
N GLY A 121 -5.99 9.19 24.33
CA GLY A 121 -7.07 8.46 25.02
C GLY A 121 -6.72 7.01 25.33
N GLU A 122 -5.96 6.34 24.45
CA GLU A 122 -5.50 4.96 24.62
C GLU A 122 -4.30 4.82 25.59
N ALA A 123 -3.60 5.91 25.88
CA ALA A 123 -2.46 5.92 26.81
C ALA A 123 -2.86 6.03 28.30
N LYS A 124 -4.14 5.87 28.62
CA LYS A 124 -4.72 6.00 29.97
C LYS A 124 -5.28 4.67 30.47
#